data_AF-A0ABD2MIC7-F1
#
_entry.id   AF-A0ABD2MIC7-F1
#
_cell.length_a   1.000
_cell.length_b   1.000
_cell.length_c   1.000
_cell.angle_alpha   90.00
_cell.angle_beta   90.00
_cell.angle_gamma   90.00
#
_symmetry.space_group_name_H-M   'P 1'
#
loop_
_entity.id
_entity.type
_entity.pdbx_description
1 polymer ?
#
loop_
_entity_poly.entity_id
_entity_poly.type
_entity_poly.pdbx_seq_one_letter_code
_entity_poly.pdbx_strand_id
1 'polypeptide(L)'
;MSLFLDDQIIELITKYANTKMNHVKEKYVRERDCKNTNEIEIRGYIDILLLAGVMKLADQTLLKCLKTTEARSVKGVGIVQELRVDNIEDRQVHAAIDKLVPIK
;
A
#
# COMPACT_ATOMS: atom_id res chain seq x y z
N MET A 1 1.12 13.82 11.93
CA MET A 1 1.55 13.01 10.76
C MET A 1 1.94 13.85 9.56
N SER A 2 1.23 14.94 9.26
CA SER A 2 1.53 15.85 8.14
C SER A 2 2.96 16.41 8.08
N LEU A 3 3.70 16.37 9.18
CA LEU A 3 5.12 16.77 9.22
C LEU A 3 6.08 15.74 8.58
N PHE A 4 5.68 14.47 8.52
CA PHE A 4 6.51 13.36 8.03
C PHE A 4 5.91 12.66 6.81
N LEU A 5 4.58 12.69 6.69
CA LEU A 5 3.81 12.17 5.58
C LEU A 5 2.87 13.28 5.13
N ASP A 6 3.37 14.11 4.21
CA ASP A 6 2.58 15.18 3.60
C ASP A 6 1.68 14.63 2.50
N ASP A 7 0.84 15.49 1.96
CA ASP A 7 -0.14 15.10 0.96
C ASP A 7 0.53 14.64 -0.35
N GLN A 8 1.72 15.16 -0.67
CA GLN A 8 2.49 14.75 -1.85
C GLN A 8 2.99 13.31 -1.73
N ILE A 9 3.49 12.92 -0.56
CA ILE A 9 3.92 11.53 -0.29
C ILE A 9 2.71 10.59 -0.39
N ILE A 10 1.56 10.99 0.18
CA ILE A 10 0.33 10.18 0.10
C ILE A 10 -0.14 10.03 -1.34
N GLU A 11 -0.10 11.09 -2.14
CA GLU A 11 -0.44 11.07 -3.56
C GLU A 11 0.48 10.11 -4.34
N LEU A 12 1.80 10.20 -4.12
CA LEU A 12 2.79 9.33 -4.76
C LEU A 12 2.56 7.85 -4.43
N ILE A 13 2.37 7.53 -3.14
CA ILE A 13 2.07 6.16 -2.70
C ILE A 13 0.79 5.66 -3.37
N THR A 14 -0.25 6.48 -3.40
CA THR A 14 -1.53 6.14 -4.03
C THR A 14 -1.35 5.85 -5.53
N LYS A 15 -0.60 6.70 -6.23
CA LYS A 15 -0.30 6.56 -7.66
C LYS A 15 0.45 5.25 -7.95
N TYR A 16 1.53 4.98 -7.22
CA TYR A 16 2.35 3.80 -7.46
C TYR A 16 1.66 2.49 -7.06
N ALA A 17 0.88 2.50 -5.98
CA ALA A 17 0.04 1.36 -5.62
C ALA A 17 -0.97 1.02 -6.72
N ASN A 18 -1.67 2.02 -7.26
CA ASN A 18 -2.61 1.83 -8.37
C ASN A 18 -1.93 1.35 -9.65
N THR A 19 -0.74 1.87 -9.96
CA THR A 19 0.08 1.41 -11.10
C THR A 19 0.40 -0.08 -10.95
N LYS A 20 0.79 -0.50 -9.74
CA LYS A 20 1.07 -1.90 -9.47
C LYS A 20 -0.18 -2.77 -9.58
N MET A 21 -1.31 -2.34 -9.01
CA MET A 21 -2.58 -3.05 -9.08
C MET A 21 -3.02 -3.29 -10.52
N ASN A 22 -2.95 -2.25 -11.37
CA ASN A 22 -3.28 -2.40 -12.79
C ASN A 22 -2.41 -3.46 -13.47
N HIS A 23 -1.11 -3.51 -13.16
CA HIS A 23 -0.19 -4.51 -13.71
C HIS A 23 -0.50 -5.95 -13.22
N VAL A 24 -1.06 -6.12 -12.02
CA VAL A 24 -1.35 -7.46 -11.47
C VAL A 24 -2.83 -7.83 -11.52
N LYS A 25 -3.70 -6.98 -12.08
CA LYS A 25 -5.16 -7.14 -12.08
C LYS A 25 -5.63 -8.47 -12.64
N GLU A 26 -4.97 -8.98 -13.67
CA GLU A 26 -5.28 -10.27 -14.29
C GLU A 26 -5.06 -11.48 -13.37
N LYS A 27 -4.23 -11.33 -12.32
CA LYS A 27 -3.99 -12.38 -11.33
C LYS A 27 -5.14 -12.51 -10.33
N TYR A 28 -6.03 -11.52 -10.28
CA TYR A 28 -7.14 -11.48 -9.34
C TYR A 28 -8.40 -12.10 -9.95
N VAL A 29 -8.93 -13.12 -9.27
CA VAL A 29 -10.18 -13.78 -9.66
C VAL A 29 -11.39 -12.86 -9.48
N ARG A 30 -11.33 -11.93 -8.51
CA ARG A 30 -12.42 -11.00 -8.20
C ARG A 30 -11.97 -9.57 -8.46
N GLU A 31 -12.73 -8.86 -9.28
CA GLU A 31 -12.44 -7.46 -9.62
C GLU A 31 -12.32 -6.56 -8.39
N ARG A 32 -13.15 -6.80 -7.37
CA ARG A 32 -13.13 -6.02 -6.12
C ARG A 32 -11.77 -6.09 -5.39
N ASP A 33 -11.04 -7.20 -5.53
CA ASP A 33 -9.79 -7.46 -4.82
C ASP A 33 -8.63 -6.70 -5.50
N CYS A 34 -8.84 -6.16 -6.71
CA CYS A 34 -7.89 -5.33 -7.45
C CYS A 34 -8.48 -3.95 -7.84
N LYS A 35 -9.44 -3.45 -7.05
CA LYS A 35 -10.04 -2.13 -7.30
C LYS A 35 -9.11 -1.03 -6.79
N ASN A 36 -8.76 -0.08 -7.65
CA ASN A 36 -7.92 1.09 -7.35
C ASN A 36 -8.22 1.73 -5.98
N THR A 37 -7.16 2.16 -5.31
CA THR A 37 -7.20 2.84 -4.02
C THR A 37 -7.15 4.36 -4.18
N ASN A 38 -7.51 5.07 -3.12
CA ASN A 38 -7.46 6.53 -3.05
C ASN A 38 -6.69 6.98 -1.80
N GLU A 39 -6.40 8.27 -1.71
CA GLU A 39 -5.62 8.83 -0.62
C GLU A 39 -6.26 8.62 0.76
N ILE A 40 -7.60 8.62 0.85
CA ILE A 40 -8.33 8.38 2.10
C ILE A 40 -8.08 6.95 2.58
N GLU A 41 -8.14 5.98 1.68
CA GLU A 41 -7.85 4.57 1.98
C GLU A 41 -6.38 4.37 2.38
N ILE A 42 -5.43 5.04 1.72
CA ILE A 42 -4.01 5.00 2.08
C ILE A 42 -3.75 5.63 3.46
N ARG A 43 -4.36 6.78 3.76
CA ARG A 43 -4.27 7.40 5.10
C ARG A 43 -4.84 6.50 6.18
N GLY A 44 -6.04 5.95 5.97
CA GLY A 44 -6.64 5.00 6.89
C GLY A 44 -5.79 3.74 7.09
N TYR A 45 -5.11 3.28 6.05
CA TYR A 45 -4.16 2.17 6.17
C TYR A 45 -2.94 2.53 7.04
N ILE A 46 -2.36 3.71 6.86
CA ILE A 46 -1.26 4.21 7.70
C ILE A 46 -1.70 4.38 9.16
N ASP A 47 -2.91 4.88 9.41
CA ASP A 47 -3.48 4.99 10.75
C ASP A 47 -3.60 3.61 11.43
N ILE A 48 -4.00 2.58 10.69
CA ILE A 48 -4.05 1.21 11.20
C ILE A 48 -2.64 0.69 11.52
N LEU A 49 -1.64 0.97 10.69
CA LEU A 49 -0.25 0.57 10.96
C LEU A 49 0.30 1.27 12.21
N LEU A 50 0.00 2.56 12.38
CA LEU A 50 0.39 3.31 13.56
C LEU A 50 -0.25 2.75 14.82
N LEU A 51 -1.56 2.47 14.78
CA LEU A 51 -2.29 1.85 15.88
C LEU A 51 -1.74 0.45 16.20
N ALA A 52 -1.40 -0.35 15.19
CA ALA A 52 -0.82 -1.66 15.38
C ALA A 52 0.53 -1.60 16.11
N GLY A 53 1.37 -0.60 15.77
CA GLY A 53 2.63 -0.33 16.47
C GLY A 53 2.41 0.05 17.94
N VAL A 54 1.44 0.91 18.23
CA VAL A 54 1.07 1.29 19.61
C VAL A 54 0.58 0.08 20.41
N MET A 55 -0.24 -0.77 19.79
CA MET A 55 -0.78 -1.98 20.40
C MET A 55 0.22 -3.14 20.48
N LYS A 56 1.45 -2.97 19.95
CA LYS A 56 2.48 -4.01 19.84
C LYS A 56 1.96 -5.29 19.20
N LEU A 57 1.08 -5.14 18.21
CA LEU A 57 0.53 -6.29 17.49
C LEU A 57 1.64 -6.91 16.63
N ALA A 58 1.84 -8.22 16.78
CA ALA A 58 2.69 -8.98 15.87
C ALA A 58 2.08 -9.01 14.46
N ASP A 59 2.91 -9.05 13.41
CA ASP A 59 2.48 -9.02 12.00
C ASP A 59 1.35 -10.01 11.67
N GLN A 60 1.42 -11.22 12.22
CA GLN A 60 0.39 -12.24 11.97
C GLN A 60 -0.95 -11.90 12.64
N THR A 61 -0.91 -11.21 13.78
CA THR A 61 -2.11 -10.75 14.48
C THR A 61 -2.74 -9.58 13.75
N LEU A 62 -1.92 -8.62 13.28
CA LEU A 62 -2.38 -7.51 12.45
C LEU A 62 -3.04 -8.01 11.17
N LEU A 63 -2.42 -8.96 10.47
CA LEU A 63 -2.98 -9.54 9.25
C LEU A 63 -4.29 -10.30 9.51
N LYS A 64 -4.41 -10.96 10.68
CA LYS A 64 -5.68 -11.56 11.12
C LYS A 64 -6.74 -10.49 11.37
N CYS A 65 -6.41 -9.44 12.12
CA CYS A 65 -7.32 -8.31 12.38
C CYS A 65 -7.81 -7.65 11.08
N LEU A 66 -6.92 -7.43 10.10
CA LEU A 66 -7.28 -6.89 8.79
C LEU A 66 -8.20 -7.84 7.98
N LYS A 67 -8.12 -9.15 8.21
CA LYS A 67 -8.94 -10.16 7.52
C LYS A 67 -10.29 -10.45 8.20
N THR A 68 -10.38 -10.30 9.52
CA THR A 68 -11.55 -10.69 10.33
C THR A 68 -12.51 -9.55 10.63
N THR A 69 -12.04 -8.30 10.65
CA THR A 69 -12.85 -7.16 11.10
C THR A 69 -13.60 -6.50 9.94
N GLU A 70 -14.58 -5.65 10.23
CA GLU A 70 -15.17 -4.69 9.29
C GLU A 70 -14.14 -3.79 8.58
N ALA A 71 -12.87 -3.84 8.99
CA ALA A 71 -11.69 -3.40 8.22
C ALA A 71 -11.58 -4.05 6.83
N ARG A 72 -12.40 -5.05 6.49
CA ARG A 72 -12.64 -5.52 5.11
C ARG A 72 -13.25 -4.45 4.20
N SER A 73 -13.88 -3.41 4.78
CA SER A 73 -14.35 -2.21 4.05
C SER A 73 -13.18 -1.32 3.60
N VAL A 74 -12.09 -1.31 4.35
CA VAL A 74 -10.80 -0.79 3.90
C VAL A 74 -10.17 -1.90 3.06
N LYS A 75 -9.63 -1.59 1.89
CA LYS A 75 -8.97 -2.59 1.03
C LYS A 75 -7.64 -3.10 1.61
N GLY A 76 -7.52 -3.21 2.93
CA GLY A 76 -6.27 -3.36 3.68
C GLY A 76 -5.44 -4.56 3.22
N VAL A 77 -6.06 -5.65 2.78
CA VAL A 77 -5.29 -6.81 2.26
C VAL A 77 -4.67 -6.54 0.88
N GLY A 78 -5.37 -5.86 -0.02
CA GLY A 78 -4.80 -5.45 -1.32
C GLY A 78 -3.76 -4.35 -1.13
N ILE A 79 -4.09 -3.32 -0.34
CA ILE A 79 -3.13 -2.24 -0.04
C ILE A 79 -1.81 -2.79 0.52
N VAL A 80 -1.83 -3.78 1.43
CA VAL A 80 -0.61 -4.43 1.94
C VAL A 80 0.24 -5.08 0.83
N GLN A 81 -0.38 -5.72 -0.17
CA GLN A 81 0.33 -6.50 -1.18
C GLN A 81 0.88 -5.61 -2.32
N GLU A 82 0.11 -4.58 -2.68
CA GLU A 82 0.41 -3.71 -3.81
C GLU A 82 1.01 -2.35 -3.43
N LEU A 83 1.21 -2.03 -2.15
CA LEU A 83 1.88 -0.80 -1.74
C LEU A 83 3.25 -0.68 -2.42
N ARG A 84 3.48 0.42 -3.13
CA ARG A 84 4.76 0.74 -3.77
C ARG A 84 5.12 2.19 -3.49
N VAL A 85 6.42 2.45 -3.38
CA VAL A 85 7.00 3.78 -3.14
C VAL A 85 7.71 4.28 -4.42
N ASP A 86 7.70 3.48 -5.48
CA ASP A 86 8.39 3.75 -6.73
C ASP A 86 7.55 3.39 -7.96
N ASN A 87 7.87 4.01 -9.11
CA ASN A 87 7.25 3.65 -10.37
C ASN A 87 7.85 2.34 -10.91
N ILE A 88 7.02 1.31 -11.07
CA ILE A 88 7.46 0.02 -11.60
C ILE A 88 7.94 0.11 -13.06
N GLU A 89 7.43 1.09 -13.82
CA GLU A 89 7.74 1.25 -15.24
C GLU A 89 9.18 1.74 -15.47
N ASP A 90 9.65 2.68 -14.65
CA ASP A 90 11.00 3.26 -14.77
C ASP A 90 12.05 2.46 -13.98
N ARG A 91 11.60 1.52 -13.14
CA ARG A 91 12.45 0.75 -12.23
C ARG A 91 13.59 0.03 -12.95
N GLN A 92 13.35 -0.56 -14.12
CA GLN A 92 14.37 -1.32 -14.84
C GLN A 92 15.56 -0.44 -15.26
N VAL A 93 15.28 0.82 -15.62
CA VAL A 93 16.29 1.79 -16.04
C VAL A 93 17.12 2.24 -14.84
N HIS A 94 16.46 2.52 -13.71
CA HIS A 94 17.13 3.05 -12.52
C HIS A 94 17.85 1.98 -11.70
N ALA A 95 17.36 0.74 -11.68
CA ALA A 95 17.97 -0.37 -10.93
C ALA A 95 19.40 -0.73 -11.39
N ALA A 96 19.76 -0.40 -12.63
CA ALA A 96 21.11 -0.58 -13.16
C ALA A 96 22.12 0.40 -12.53
N ILE A 97 21.64 1.55 -12.03
CA ILE A 97 22.46 2.64 -11.51
C ILE A 97 22.43 2.62 -9.98
N ASP A 98 21.27 2.34 -9.38
CA ASP A 98 21.08 2.37 -7.93
C ASP A 98 20.16 1.22 -7.48
N LYS A 99 20.67 0.40 -6.54
CA LYS A 99 19.94 -0.74 -6.00
C LYS A 99 18.83 -0.36 -5.01
N LEU A 100 18.85 0.87 -4.49
CA LEU A 100 17.88 1.38 -3.52
C LEU A 100 16.72 2.15 -4.16
N VAL A 101 16.68 2.25 -5.49
CA VAL A 101 15.61 2.90 -6.27
C VAL A 101 14.19 2.58 -5.78
N PRO A 102 13.85 1.35 -5.35
CA PRO A 102 12.48 1.04 -4.92
C PRO A 102 12.00 1.77 -3.66
N ILE A 103 12.88 2.41 -2.89
CA ILE A 103 12.56 3.04 -1.59
C ILE A 103 13.23 4.40 -1.39
N LYS A 104 13.83 4.96 -2.45
CA LYS A 104 14.63 6.18 -2.37
C LYS A 104 13.79 7.44 -2.53
#